data_AF-A0A316I5X0-F1
#
_entry.id   AF-A0A316I5X0-F1
#
_cell.length_a   1.000
_cell.length_b   1.000
_cell.length_c   1.000
_cell.angle_alpha   90.00
_cell.angle_beta   90.00
_cell.angle_gamma   90.00
#
_symmetry.space_group_name_H-M   'P 1'
#
loop_
_entity.id
_entity.type
_entity.pdbx_description
1 polymer ?
#
loop_
_entity_poly.entity_id
_entity_poly.type
_entity_poly.pdbx_seq_one_letter_code
_entity_poly.pdbx_strand_id
1 'polypeptide(L)'
;MPAGRARSPLRWWPAAAWLLLLALLPWWCGLPLLLALAASLLAAPERLRPHAATLRRALRWGLPGMLFALQRALGGDALAWGAALLGALAGYSLLALLEYLLDHPHRPAAAAAPSPSWPELALAPIGPAAAIVELAPPRWLAEPAFDDPRGGRVRREDGEYRFDDGTRCGPAGARCCFAPDGRWFCVDSGRGVLLWDRERGRRHRLRGWRLYGWHAGGPWLVRGGHRPPLALKDVLGDTG
;
A
#
# COMPACT_ATOMS: atom_id res chain seq x y z
N MET A 1 30.19 0.72 -18.80
CA MET A 1 30.26 1.85 -17.84
C MET A 1 28.84 2.33 -17.52
N PRO A 2 28.29 2.11 -16.32
CA PRO A 2 26.96 2.61 -15.98
C PRO A 2 27.06 4.02 -15.37
N ALA A 3 26.41 4.98 -16.02
CA ALA A 3 26.27 6.34 -15.52
C ALA A 3 25.48 6.34 -14.20
N GLY A 4 26.15 6.77 -13.12
CA GLY A 4 25.54 6.97 -11.83
C GLY A 4 24.44 8.03 -11.91
N ARG A 5 23.20 7.63 -11.62
CA ARG A 5 22.12 8.58 -11.32
C ARG A 5 22.54 9.41 -10.12
N ALA A 6 23.00 10.63 -10.37
CA ALA A 6 23.09 11.67 -9.36
C ALA A 6 21.69 11.82 -8.73
N ARG A 7 21.51 11.29 -7.53
CA ARG A 7 20.34 11.54 -6.71
C ARG A 7 20.38 13.02 -6.40
N SER A 8 19.47 13.79 -7.02
CA SER A 8 19.38 15.23 -6.83
C SER A 8 19.31 15.56 -5.32
N PRO A 9 20.32 16.25 -4.74
CA PRO A 9 20.31 16.63 -3.32
C PRO A 9 19.19 17.64 -3.00
N LEU A 10 18.59 18.23 -4.03
CA LEU A 10 17.55 19.25 -3.96
C LEU A 10 16.25 18.78 -3.28
N ARG A 11 16.02 17.47 -3.18
CA ARG A 11 14.79 16.91 -2.60
C ARG A 11 14.77 16.96 -1.06
N TRP A 12 15.90 17.27 -0.43
CA TRP A 12 16.08 17.24 1.04
C TRP A 12 16.09 18.64 1.67
N TRP A 13 16.24 19.69 0.86
CA TRP A 13 16.20 21.10 1.27
C TRP A 13 14.96 21.48 2.10
N PRO A 14 13.72 21.10 1.72
CA PRO A 14 12.57 21.45 2.54
C PRO A 14 12.57 20.73 3.89
N ALA A 15 13.13 19.52 4.00
CA ALA A 15 13.25 18.81 5.28
C ALA A 15 14.32 19.45 6.17
N ALA A 16 15.46 19.86 5.59
CA ALA A 16 16.52 20.57 6.30
C ALA A 16 16.10 21.96 6.77
N ALA A 17 15.39 22.72 5.92
CA ALA A 17 14.83 24.02 6.29
C ALA A 17 13.80 23.89 7.42
N TRP A 18 12.95 22.86 7.37
CA TRP A 18 11.96 22.57 8.41
C TRP A 18 12.60 22.19 9.75
N LEU A 19 13.64 21.36 9.71
CA LEU A 19 14.47 21.03 10.88
C LEU A 19 15.05 22.28 11.53
N LEU A 20 15.69 23.13 10.72
CA LEU A 20 16.36 24.33 11.20
C LEU A 20 15.37 25.34 11.81
N LEU A 21 14.21 25.50 11.17
CA LEU A 21 13.13 26.36 11.66
C LEU A 21 12.64 25.91 13.05
N LEU A 22 12.37 24.61 13.23
CA LEU A 22 11.91 24.07 14.52
C LEU A 22 13.01 24.04 15.58
N ALA A 23 14.28 23.91 15.18
CA ALA A 23 15.43 24.00 16.06
C ALA A 23 15.66 25.42 16.62
N LEU A 24 15.31 26.45 15.83
CA LEU A 24 15.44 27.86 16.21
C LEU A 24 14.21 28.37 16.97
N LEU A 25 13.04 27.76 16.76
CA LEU A 25 11.81 28.12 17.44
C LEU A 25 11.91 27.88 18.97
N PRO A 26 11.22 28.68 19.79
CA PRO A 26 11.07 28.37 21.20
C PRO A 26 10.41 26.99 21.37
N TRP A 27 10.97 26.15 22.24
CA TRP A 27 10.57 24.75 22.40
C TRP A 27 9.07 24.57 22.72
N TRP A 28 8.46 25.55 23.39
CA TRP A 28 7.02 25.58 23.71
C TRP A 28 6.13 25.82 22.49
N CYS A 29 6.64 26.36 21.38
CA CYS A 29 5.90 26.53 20.12
C CYS A 29 6.01 25.31 19.19
N GLY A 30 7.11 24.56 19.24
CA GLY A 30 7.34 23.42 18.34
C GLY A 30 6.36 22.27 18.56
N LEU A 31 6.07 21.96 19.83
CA LEU A 31 5.17 20.88 20.21
C LEU A 31 3.70 21.12 19.82
N PRO A 32 3.06 22.28 20.11
CA PRO A 32 1.69 22.54 19.68
C PRO A 32 1.58 22.62 18.15
N LEU A 33 2.62 23.07 17.44
CA LEU A 33 2.64 23.09 15.97
C LEU A 33 2.60 21.68 15.39
N LEU A 34 3.40 20.76 15.93
CA LEU A 34 3.41 19.35 15.52
C LEU A 34 2.08 18.66 15.86
N LEU A 35 1.49 18.97 17.02
CA LEU A 35 0.16 18.47 17.40
C LEU A 35 -0.94 19.00 16.49
N ALA A 36 -0.93 20.28 16.12
CA ALA A 36 -1.88 20.85 15.17
C ALA A 36 -1.75 20.21 13.77
N LEU A 37 -0.52 19.94 13.33
CA LEU A 37 -0.26 19.20 12.09
C LEU A 37 -0.84 17.78 12.15
N ALA A 38 -0.63 17.06 13.26
CA ALA A 38 -1.18 15.73 13.45
C ALA A 38 -2.72 15.74 13.53
N ALA A 39 -3.30 16.70 14.26
CA ALA A 39 -4.74 16.86 14.39
C ALA A 39 -5.41 17.19 13.04
N SER A 40 -4.79 18.04 12.22
CA SER A 40 -5.31 18.37 10.88
C SER A 40 -5.31 17.16 9.94
N LEU A 41 -4.30 16.29 10.02
CA LEU A 41 -4.25 15.01 9.29
C LEU A 41 -5.38 14.06 9.70
N LEU A 42 -5.71 14.01 10.99
CA LEU A 42 -6.77 13.16 11.53
C LEU A 42 -8.18 13.70 11.24
N ALA A 43 -8.37 15.02 11.24
CA ALA A 43 -9.67 15.65 11.05
C ALA A 43 -10.14 15.68 9.59
N ALA A 44 -9.22 15.68 8.62
CA ALA A 44 -9.56 15.80 7.20
C ALA A 44 -8.76 14.83 6.30
N PRO A 45 -8.82 13.51 6.55
CA PRO A 45 -8.01 12.53 5.85
C PRO A 45 -8.27 12.52 4.33
N GLU A 46 -9.52 12.67 3.89
CA GLU A 46 -9.88 12.68 2.46
C GLU A 46 -9.35 13.91 1.72
N ARG A 47 -9.36 15.09 2.34
CA ARG A 47 -8.84 16.34 1.74
C ARG A 47 -7.31 16.37 1.68
N LEU A 48 -6.64 15.75 2.64
CA LEU A 48 -5.18 15.83 2.80
C LEU A 48 -4.43 14.59 2.29
N ARG A 49 -5.14 13.57 1.78
CA ARG A 49 -4.58 12.39 1.10
C ARG A 49 -3.45 12.70 0.10
N PRO A 50 -3.57 13.71 -0.79
CA PRO A 50 -2.49 14.05 -1.72
C PRO A 50 -1.20 14.55 -1.04
N HIS A 51 -1.34 15.17 0.14
CA HIS A 51 -0.26 15.81 0.89
C HIS A 51 0.23 14.96 2.08
N ALA A 52 -0.44 13.85 2.39
CA ALA A 52 -0.17 13.01 3.56
C ALA A 52 1.28 12.49 3.59
N ALA A 53 1.85 12.13 2.44
CA ALA A 53 3.24 11.69 2.36
C ALA A 53 4.25 12.81 2.73
N THR A 54 3.92 14.06 2.40
CA THR A 54 4.75 15.23 2.69
C THR A 54 4.60 15.64 4.16
N LEU A 55 3.38 15.60 4.69
CA LEU A 55 3.07 15.88 6.10
C LEU A 55 3.69 14.84 7.05
N ARG A 56 3.62 13.54 6.71
CA ARG A 56 4.33 12.47 7.46
C ARG A 56 5.84 12.71 7.49
N ARG A 57 6.40 13.19 6.38
CA ARG A 57 7.83 13.53 6.29
C ARG A 57 8.16 14.76 7.14
N ALA A 58 7.31 15.79 7.14
CA ALA A 58 7.46 16.97 7.99
C ALA A 58 7.37 16.62 9.49
N LEU A 59 6.48 15.70 9.89
CA LEU A 59 6.37 15.25 11.27
C LEU A 59 7.61 14.46 11.72
N ARG A 60 8.06 13.54 10.86
CA ARG A 60 9.24 12.68 11.13
C ARG A 60 10.54 13.49 11.26
N TRP A 61 10.68 14.56 10.49
CA TRP A 61 11.84 15.45 10.58
C TRP A 61 11.63 16.63 11.54
N GLY A 62 10.40 16.98 11.92
CA GLY A 62 10.14 18.02 12.90
C GLY A 62 10.51 17.61 14.34
N LEU A 63 10.39 16.31 14.65
CA LEU A 63 10.78 15.72 15.92
C LEU A 63 12.26 15.97 16.31
N PRO A 64 13.24 15.64 15.45
CA PRO A 64 14.64 15.92 15.75
C PRO A 64 14.92 17.43 15.94
N GLY A 65 14.24 18.30 15.17
CA GLY A 65 14.37 19.75 15.34
C GLY A 65 13.86 20.24 16.71
N MET A 66 12.70 19.73 17.14
CA MET A 66 12.13 20.04 18.45
C MET A 66 13.00 19.52 19.61
N LEU A 67 13.54 18.30 19.50
CA LEU A 67 14.45 17.74 20.51
C LEU A 67 15.72 18.58 20.66
N PHE A 68 16.24 19.10 19.56
CA PHE A 68 17.39 20.00 19.57
C PHE A 68 17.06 21.36 20.22
N ALA A 69 15.89 21.95 19.93
CA ALA A 69 15.43 23.18 20.59
C ALA A 69 15.24 22.99 22.10
N LEU A 70 14.72 21.83 22.50
CA LEU A 70 14.54 21.45 23.90
C LEU A 70 15.89 21.27 24.62
N GLN A 71 16.84 20.56 23.99
CA GLN A 71 18.21 20.42 24.49
C GLN A 71 18.89 21.79 24.67
N ARG A 72 18.73 22.69 23.69
CA ARG A 72 19.29 24.05 23.76
C ARG A 72 18.69 24.87 24.91
N ALA A 73 17.41 24.69 25.21
CA ALA A 73 16.72 25.45 26.24
C ALA A 73 16.98 24.95 27.67
N LEU A 74 17.25 23.66 27.85
CA LEU A 74 17.46 23.03 29.16
C LEU A 74 18.92 22.98 29.62
N GLY A 75 19.88 23.33 28.77
CA GLY A 75 21.31 23.26 29.09
C GLY A 75 21.84 21.81 29.16
N GLY A 76 23.16 21.63 29.26
CA GLY A 76 23.82 20.31 29.14
C GLY A 76 23.66 19.34 30.33
N ASP A 77 22.71 19.59 31.24
CA ASP A 77 22.57 18.85 32.49
C ASP A 77 21.86 17.49 32.33
N ALA A 78 22.04 16.60 33.31
CA ALA A 78 21.42 15.26 33.30
C ALA A 78 19.89 15.30 33.18
N LEU A 79 19.24 16.34 33.71
CA LEU A 79 17.80 16.57 33.55
C LEU A 79 17.42 16.90 32.09
N ALA A 80 18.28 17.59 31.35
CA ALA A 80 18.05 17.88 29.94
C ALA A 80 18.13 16.61 29.08
N TRP A 81 19.03 15.70 29.42
CA TRP A 81 19.08 14.36 28.81
C TRP A 81 17.83 13.54 29.10
N GLY A 82 17.33 13.59 30.34
CA GLY A 82 16.07 12.95 30.71
C GLY A 82 14.87 13.52 29.95
N ALA A 83 14.78 14.83 29.84
CA ALA A 83 13.72 15.50 29.08
C ALA A 83 13.82 15.22 27.57
N ALA A 84 15.02 15.15 27.00
CA ALA A 84 15.23 14.78 25.60
C ALA A 84 14.82 13.32 25.33
N LEU A 85 15.15 12.39 26.22
CA LEU A 85 14.73 10.98 26.13
C LEU A 85 13.21 10.83 26.24
N LEU A 86 12.59 11.51 27.20
CA LEU A 86 11.13 11.52 27.34
C LEU A 86 10.44 12.15 26.13
N GLY A 87 10.98 13.26 25.61
CA GLY A 87 10.48 13.89 24.40
C GLY A 87 10.62 13.00 23.17
N ALA A 88 11.74 12.28 23.04
CA ALA A 88 11.97 11.34 21.94
C ALA A 88 11.00 10.15 22.02
N LEU A 89 10.79 9.63 23.24
CA LEU A 89 9.84 8.55 23.49
C LEU A 89 8.41 8.99 23.18
N ALA A 90 7.95 10.11 23.75
CA ALA A 90 6.62 10.64 23.52
C ALA A 90 6.39 10.96 22.03
N GLY A 91 7.40 11.54 21.38
CA GLY A 91 7.40 11.82 19.95
C GLY A 91 7.30 10.57 19.08
N TYR A 92 8.08 9.55 19.40
CA TYR A 92 8.04 8.26 18.72
C TYR A 92 6.70 7.54 18.95
N SER A 93 6.19 7.53 20.18
CA SER A 93 4.89 6.95 20.51
C SER A 93 3.75 7.65 19.78
N LEU A 94 3.79 8.99 19.68
CA LEU A 94 2.80 9.76 18.93
C LEU A 94 2.87 9.46 17.43
N LEU A 95 4.08 9.35 16.86
CA LEU A 95 4.26 8.98 15.46
C LEU A 95 3.74 7.57 15.19
N ALA A 96 4.08 6.61 16.05
CA ALA A 96 3.62 5.23 15.95
C ALA A 96 2.10 5.14 16.07
N LEU A 97 1.50 5.89 16.99
CA LEU A 97 0.05 5.97 17.14
C LEU A 97 -0.60 6.59 15.90
N LEU A 98 -0.03 7.65 15.34
CA LEU A 98 -0.54 8.28 14.12
C LEU A 98 -0.43 7.34 12.91
N GLU A 99 0.68 6.62 12.75
CA GLU A 99 0.84 5.61 11.71
C GLU A 99 -0.18 4.49 11.87
N TYR A 100 -0.39 4.01 13.11
CA TYR A 100 -1.42 3.04 13.43
C TYR A 100 -2.82 3.54 13.06
N LEU A 101 -3.20 4.76 13.46
CA LEU A 101 -4.51 5.35 13.18
C LEU A 101 -4.74 5.63 11.68
N LEU A 102 -3.70 5.98 10.94
CA LEU A 102 -3.82 6.21 9.50
C LEU A 102 -3.88 4.91 8.69
N ASP A 103 -3.18 3.86 9.14
CA ASP A 103 -3.17 2.55 8.48
C ASP A 103 -4.37 1.68 8.89
N HIS A 104 -4.99 1.98 10.04
CA HIS A 104 -6.31 1.49 10.44
C HIS A 104 -7.34 2.60 10.31
N PRO A 105 -7.85 2.89 9.08
CA PRO A 105 -8.98 3.78 8.95
C PRO A 105 -10.07 3.25 9.87
N HIS A 106 -10.38 4.04 10.90
CA HIS A 106 -11.53 3.78 11.74
C HIS A 106 -12.71 3.77 10.79
N ARG A 107 -13.28 2.59 10.54
CA ARG A 107 -14.67 2.54 10.11
C ARG A 107 -15.39 3.34 11.18
N PRO A 108 -16.03 4.48 10.87
CA PRO A 108 -16.91 5.09 11.85
C PRO A 108 -17.81 3.96 12.30
N ALA A 109 -17.78 3.69 13.61
CA ALA A 109 -18.69 2.76 14.22
C ALA A 109 -20.07 3.37 13.96
N ALA A 110 -20.68 2.99 12.82
CA ALA A 110 -22.09 3.18 12.59
C ALA A 110 -22.73 2.68 13.87
N ALA A 111 -23.33 3.62 14.62
CA ALA A 111 -23.73 3.49 16.02
C ALA A 111 -23.89 2.01 16.37
N ALA A 112 -22.85 1.45 17.00
CA ALA A 112 -22.80 0.02 17.21
C ALA A 112 -24.07 -0.36 17.95
N ALA A 113 -24.94 -1.12 17.28
CA ALA A 113 -26.11 -1.69 17.92
C ALA A 113 -25.63 -2.35 19.21
N PRO A 114 -26.40 -2.26 20.32
CA PRO A 114 -26.01 -2.86 21.59
C PRO A 114 -25.50 -4.27 21.32
N SER A 115 -24.26 -4.54 21.74
CA SER A 115 -23.60 -5.80 21.47
C SER A 115 -24.54 -6.91 21.95
N PRO A 116 -24.99 -7.81 21.06
CA PRO A 116 -25.89 -8.87 21.48
C PRO A 116 -25.24 -9.65 22.60
N SER A 117 -26.03 -9.94 23.62
CA SER A 117 -25.60 -10.75 24.76
C SER A 117 -25.17 -12.14 24.28
N TRP A 118 -24.30 -12.82 25.02
CA TRP A 118 -23.84 -14.17 24.68
C TRP A 118 -24.96 -15.16 24.26
N PRO A 119 -26.15 -15.15 24.91
CA PRO A 119 -27.29 -15.97 24.47
C PRO A 119 -27.83 -15.58 23.08
N GLU A 120 -27.88 -14.29 22.75
CA GLU A 120 -28.32 -13.80 21.45
C GLU A 120 -27.30 -14.12 20.35
N LEU A 121 -26.00 -14.07 20.65
CA LEU A 121 -24.94 -14.49 19.74
C LEU A 121 -24.99 -15.99 19.42
N ALA A 122 -25.36 -16.82 20.40
CA ALA A 122 -25.50 -18.27 20.20
C ALA A 122 -26.71 -18.64 19.33
N LEU A 123 -27.75 -17.81 19.34
CA LEU A 123 -28.97 -17.98 18.55
C LEU A 123 -28.98 -17.15 17.25
N ALA A 124 -28.03 -16.24 17.09
CA ALA A 124 -27.88 -15.47 15.86
C ALA A 124 -27.58 -16.44 14.71
N PRO A 125 -28.23 -16.25 13.54
CA PRO A 125 -27.82 -16.99 12.36
C PRO A 125 -26.32 -16.74 12.16
N ILE A 126 -25.54 -17.82 12.10
CA ILE A 126 -24.13 -17.77 11.71
C ILE A 126 -24.10 -16.88 10.46
N GLY A 127 -23.27 -15.84 10.48
CA GLY A 127 -23.22 -14.82 9.43
C GLY A 127 -23.14 -15.42 8.02
N PRO A 128 -23.29 -14.60 6.96
CA PRO A 128 -23.42 -15.09 5.58
C PRO A 128 -22.44 -16.23 5.34
N ALA A 129 -22.97 -17.40 4.95
CA ALA A 129 -22.26 -18.67 4.99
C ALA A 129 -20.79 -18.48 4.62
N ALA A 130 -19.90 -18.70 5.59
CA ALA A 130 -18.46 -18.52 5.39
C ALA A 130 -18.03 -19.49 4.28
N ALA A 131 -17.97 -18.98 3.05
CA ALA A 131 -17.59 -19.76 1.90
C ALA A 131 -16.06 -19.88 1.90
N ILE A 132 -15.56 -21.10 2.02
CA ILE A 132 -14.14 -21.38 1.80
C ILE A 132 -13.87 -21.14 0.32
N VAL A 133 -13.06 -20.12 0.03
CA VAL A 133 -12.65 -19.79 -1.33
C VAL A 133 -11.42 -20.62 -1.67
N GLU A 134 -11.62 -21.73 -2.35
CA GLU A 134 -10.51 -22.52 -2.90
C GLU A 134 -9.97 -21.86 -4.17
N LEU A 135 -8.68 -21.50 -4.13
CA LEU A 135 -8.00 -20.86 -5.24
C LEU A 135 -7.25 -21.91 -6.06
N ALA A 136 -7.55 -22.00 -7.35
CA ALA A 136 -6.76 -22.79 -8.28
C ALA A 136 -5.42 -22.09 -8.53
N PRO A 137 -4.27 -22.76 -8.30
CA PRO A 137 -2.96 -22.13 -8.44
C PRO A 137 -2.66 -21.80 -9.92
N PRO A 138 -1.95 -20.69 -10.19
CA PRO A 138 -1.59 -20.33 -11.55
C PRO A 138 -0.52 -21.28 -12.12
N ARG A 139 -0.80 -21.85 -13.29
CA ARG A 139 0.15 -22.68 -14.04
C ARG A 139 1.00 -21.79 -14.95
N TRP A 140 2.18 -21.43 -14.49
CA TRP A 140 3.10 -20.57 -15.23
C TRP A 140 3.73 -21.31 -16.41
N LEU A 141 3.56 -20.75 -17.61
CA LEU A 141 4.14 -21.23 -18.85
C LEU A 141 5.45 -20.49 -19.13
N ALA A 142 6.50 -21.27 -19.39
CA ALA A 142 7.84 -20.77 -19.70
C ALA A 142 8.26 -21.02 -21.16
N GLU A 143 7.48 -21.81 -21.89
CA GLU A 143 7.79 -22.21 -23.26
C GLU A 143 7.70 -21.03 -24.24
N PRO A 144 8.53 -21.03 -25.30
CA PRO A 144 8.54 -19.95 -26.29
C PRO A 144 7.29 -19.96 -27.16
N ALA A 145 6.58 -21.07 -27.27
CA ALA A 145 5.29 -21.16 -27.93
C ALA A 145 4.44 -22.24 -27.25
N PHE A 146 3.14 -22.02 -27.16
CA PHE A 146 2.19 -22.93 -26.54
C PHE A 146 0.80 -22.72 -27.13
N ASP A 147 -0.05 -23.73 -27.01
CA ASP A 147 -1.41 -23.66 -27.54
C ASP A 147 -2.31 -22.78 -26.67
N ASP A 148 -3.19 -22.03 -27.32
CA ASP A 148 -4.17 -21.18 -26.66
C ASP A 148 -5.39 -22.03 -26.24
N PRO A 149 -5.84 -21.98 -24.98
CA PRO A 149 -7.05 -22.68 -24.53
C PRO A 149 -8.33 -22.36 -25.32
N ARG A 150 -8.38 -21.20 -26.00
CA ARG A 150 -9.49 -20.77 -26.86
C ARG A 150 -9.29 -21.12 -28.34
N GLY A 151 -8.22 -21.84 -28.67
CA GLY A 151 -7.82 -22.17 -30.04
C GLY A 151 -6.79 -21.20 -30.61
N GLY A 152 -5.92 -21.74 -31.46
CA GLY A 152 -4.74 -21.03 -32.00
C GLY A 152 -3.49 -21.24 -31.14
N ARG A 153 -2.44 -20.49 -31.44
CA ARG A 153 -1.14 -20.56 -30.77
C ARG A 153 -0.73 -19.19 -30.24
N VAL A 154 -0.02 -19.22 -29.12
CA VAL A 154 0.69 -18.07 -28.58
C VAL A 154 2.18 -18.28 -28.77
N ARG A 155 2.87 -17.25 -29.26
CA ARG A 155 4.33 -17.25 -29.47
C ARG A 155 4.95 -16.09 -28.71
N ARG A 156 6.13 -16.31 -28.17
CA ARG A 156 6.92 -15.27 -27.53
C ARG A 156 7.91 -14.71 -28.55
N GLU A 157 7.63 -13.50 -29.05
CA GLU A 157 8.44 -12.76 -30.03
C GLU A 157 8.89 -11.44 -29.39
N ASP A 158 10.18 -11.11 -29.47
CA ASP A 158 10.77 -9.88 -28.89
C ASP A 158 10.45 -9.66 -27.40
N GLY A 159 10.16 -10.75 -26.68
CA GLY A 159 9.76 -10.73 -25.28
C GLY A 159 8.29 -10.40 -25.02
N GLU A 160 7.50 -10.09 -26.04
CA GLU A 160 6.03 -9.98 -25.92
C GLU A 160 5.35 -11.29 -26.30
N TYR A 161 4.15 -11.52 -25.77
CA TYR A 161 3.30 -12.64 -26.18
C TYR A 161 2.41 -12.20 -27.34
N ARG A 162 2.55 -12.89 -28.47
CA ARG A 162 1.77 -12.69 -29.69
C ARG A 162 0.82 -13.86 -29.89
N PHE A 163 -0.45 -13.52 -30.02
CA PHE A 163 -1.54 -14.43 -30.33
C PHE A 163 -1.75 -14.47 -31.85
N ASP A 164 -2.29 -15.57 -32.37
CA ASP A 164 -2.57 -15.71 -33.81
C ASP A 164 -3.58 -14.68 -34.34
N ASP A 165 -4.45 -14.15 -33.47
CA ASP A 165 -5.36 -13.04 -33.78
C ASP A 165 -4.63 -11.68 -33.95
N GLY A 166 -3.30 -11.67 -33.83
CA GLY A 166 -2.44 -10.49 -33.92
C GLY A 166 -2.29 -9.73 -32.60
N THR A 167 -2.99 -10.16 -31.54
CA THR A 167 -2.95 -9.49 -30.25
C THR A 167 -1.58 -9.64 -29.60
N ARG A 168 -1.04 -8.52 -29.08
CA ARG A 168 0.21 -8.50 -28.32
C ARG A 168 -0.03 -8.19 -26.85
N CYS A 169 0.66 -8.89 -25.97
CA CYS A 169 0.49 -8.76 -24.52
C CYS A 169 1.79 -8.99 -23.74
N GLY A 170 2.03 -8.15 -22.74
CA GLY A 170 3.08 -8.36 -21.75
C GLY A 170 4.45 -7.77 -22.11
N PRO A 171 5.26 -7.40 -21.11
CA PRO A 171 6.62 -6.93 -21.32
C PRO A 171 7.63 -8.08 -21.48
N ALA A 172 8.77 -7.77 -22.10
CA ALA A 172 9.90 -8.68 -22.30
C ALA A 172 10.33 -9.46 -21.05
N GLY A 173 10.42 -10.79 -21.18
CA GLY A 173 10.96 -11.70 -20.16
C GLY A 173 10.02 -12.01 -18.99
N ALA A 174 8.75 -11.60 -19.07
CA ALA A 174 7.75 -11.94 -18.07
C ALA A 174 7.31 -13.41 -18.18
N ARG A 175 6.78 -13.98 -17.09
CA ARG A 175 6.10 -15.30 -17.11
C ARG A 175 4.63 -15.08 -17.43
N CYS A 176 3.97 -16.06 -18.04
CA CYS A 176 2.53 -15.97 -18.31
C CYS A 176 1.76 -17.19 -17.84
N CYS A 177 0.45 -17.05 -17.70
CA CYS A 177 -0.46 -18.16 -17.48
C CYS A 177 -1.87 -17.81 -17.98
N PHE A 178 -2.66 -18.85 -18.24
CA PHE A 178 -4.09 -18.72 -18.47
C PHE A 178 -4.87 -19.06 -17.20
N ALA A 179 -6.05 -18.46 -17.07
CA ALA A 179 -7.06 -19.01 -16.18
C ALA A 179 -7.53 -20.39 -16.69
N PRO A 180 -8.03 -21.28 -15.81
CA PRO A 180 -8.51 -22.60 -16.19
C PRO A 180 -9.61 -22.58 -17.28
N ASP A 181 -10.39 -21.51 -17.34
CA ASP A 181 -11.46 -21.28 -18.33
C ASP A 181 -10.96 -20.61 -19.63
N GLY A 182 -9.67 -20.27 -19.71
CA GLY A 182 -9.06 -19.58 -20.85
C GLY A 182 -9.50 -18.11 -21.03
N ARG A 183 -10.41 -17.59 -20.19
CA ARG A 183 -10.93 -16.22 -20.29
C ARG A 183 -9.85 -15.19 -19.97
N TRP A 184 -9.06 -15.44 -18.94
CA TRP A 184 -8.02 -14.53 -18.50
C TRP A 184 -6.65 -14.97 -19.00
N PHE A 185 -5.88 -14.01 -19.50
CA PHE A 185 -4.45 -14.15 -19.70
C PHE A 185 -3.71 -13.24 -18.73
N CYS A 186 -2.72 -13.80 -18.04
CA CYS A 186 -1.95 -13.10 -17.03
C CYS A 186 -0.47 -13.10 -17.41
N VAL A 187 0.18 -11.95 -17.24
CA VAL A 187 1.63 -11.79 -17.41
C VAL A 187 2.23 -11.19 -16.14
N ASP A 188 3.17 -11.90 -15.52
CA ASP A 188 3.90 -11.47 -14.33
C ASP A 188 5.30 -10.96 -14.70
N SER A 189 5.50 -9.65 -14.50
CA SER A 189 6.76 -8.95 -14.78
C SER A 189 7.68 -8.84 -13.55
N GLY A 190 7.32 -9.45 -12.42
CA GLY A 190 8.02 -9.34 -11.13
C GLY A 190 7.77 -8.02 -10.39
N ARG A 191 7.57 -6.91 -11.11
CA ARG A 191 7.18 -5.59 -10.57
C ARG A 191 5.67 -5.40 -10.45
N GLY A 192 4.90 -6.32 -11.01
CA GLY A 192 3.46 -6.26 -11.09
C GLY A 192 2.93 -7.22 -12.15
N VAL A 193 1.61 -7.30 -12.21
CA VAL A 193 0.89 -8.18 -13.11
C VAL A 193 0.13 -7.38 -14.16
N LEU A 194 0.11 -7.90 -15.39
CA LEU A 194 -0.81 -7.49 -16.44
C LEU A 194 -1.86 -8.58 -16.59
N LEU A 195 -3.12 -8.23 -16.38
CA LEU A 195 -4.27 -9.10 -16.59
C LEU A 195 -5.01 -8.65 -17.83
N TRP A 196 -5.38 -9.60 -18.69
CA TRP A 196 -6.18 -9.36 -19.88
C TRP A 196 -7.44 -10.22 -19.82
N ASP A 197 -8.59 -9.56 -19.72
CA ASP A 197 -9.91 -10.16 -19.92
C ASP A 197 -10.14 -10.29 -21.43
N ARG A 198 -10.08 -11.52 -21.93
CA ARG A 198 -10.19 -11.81 -23.36
C ARG A 198 -11.63 -11.82 -23.85
N GLU A 199 -12.62 -11.91 -22.95
CA GLU A 199 -14.03 -11.79 -23.33
C GLU A 199 -14.43 -10.34 -23.47
N ARG A 200 -14.01 -9.50 -22.52
CA ARG A 200 -14.39 -8.08 -22.49
C ARG A 200 -13.38 -7.19 -23.20
N GLY A 201 -12.26 -7.75 -23.67
CA GLY A 201 -11.16 -7.01 -24.28
C GLY A 201 -10.45 -6.04 -23.33
N ARG A 202 -10.61 -6.17 -22.01
CA ARG A 202 -10.10 -5.21 -21.01
C ARG A 202 -8.73 -5.63 -20.49
N ARG A 203 -7.83 -4.66 -20.33
CA ARG A 203 -6.48 -4.89 -19.79
C ARG A 203 -6.29 -4.12 -18.50
N HIS A 204 -5.81 -4.80 -17.46
CA HIS A 204 -5.54 -4.22 -16.15
C HIS A 204 -4.06 -4.37 -15.83
N ARG A 205 -3.36 -3.25 -15.65
CA ARG A 205 -1.94 -3.25 -15.28
C ARG A 205 -1.80 -2.85 -13.82
N LEU A 206 -1.47 -3.81 -12.97
CA LEU A 206 -1.47 -3.66 -11.52
C LEU A 206 -0.04 -3.73 -10.98
N ARG A 207 0.51 -2.58 -10.61
CA ARG A 207 1.87 -2.47 -10.05
C ARG A 207 1.89 -2.90 -8.58
N GLY A 208 2.90 -3.68 -8.20
CA GLY A 208 3.06 -4.20 -6.83
C GLY A 208 2.07 -5.32 -6.45
N TRP A 209 1.21 -5.73 -7.38
CA TRP A 209 0.30 -6.86 -7.24
C TRP A 209 0.85 -8.09 -7.96
N ARG A 210 0.58 -9.27 -7.39
CA ARG A 210 0.93 -10.56 -7.98
C ARG A 210 -0.31 -11.43 -8.05
N LEU A 211 -0.39 -12.28 -9.07
CA LEU A 211 -1.41 -13.31 -9.16
C LEU A 211 -1.14 -14.38 -8.11
N TYR A 212 -2.14 -14.65 -7.28
CA TYR A 212 -2.09 -15.71 -6.27
C TYR A 212 -2.84 -16.96 -6.75
N GLY A 213 -3.98 -16.78 -7.42
CA GLY A 213 -4.76 -17.88 -7.96
C GLY A 213 -6.01 -17.44 -8.71
N TRP A 214 -6.79 -18.43 -9.12
CA TRP A 214 -8.03 -18.26 -9.87
C TRP A 214 -9.20 -18.82 -9.08
N HIS A 215 -10.32 -18.11 -9.06
CA HIS A 215 -11.56 -18.62 -8.49
C HIS A 215 -12.77 -18.00 -9.16
N ALA A 216 -13.79 -18.82 -9.41
CA ALA A 216 -15.01 -18.44 -10.13
C ALA A 216 -14.76 -17.67 -11.44
N GLY A 217 -13.75 -18.07 -12.21
CA GLY A 217 -13.38 -17.41 -13.47
C GLY A 217 -12.77 -16.01 -13.34
N GLY A 218 -12.31 -15.64 -12.13
CA GLY A 218 -11.70 -14.34 -11.83
C GLY A 218 -10.30 -14.45 -11.20
N PRO A 219 -9.42 -13.47 -11.44
CA PRO A 219 -8.10 -13.43 -10.81
C PRO A 219 -8.18 -12.96 -9.35
N TRP A 220 -7.47 -13.68 -8.49
CA TRP A 220 -7.22 -13.31 -7.10
C TRP A 220 -5.77 -12.89 -6.92
N LEU A 221 -5.59 -11.75 -6.27
CA LEU A 221 -4.36 -10.98 -6.26
C LEU A 221 -3.87 -10.72 -4.85
N VAL A 222 -2.56 -10.74 -4.68
CA VAL A 222 -1.89 -10.38 -3.43
C VAL A 222 -0.97 -9.19 -3.65
N ARG A 223 -0.96 -8.29 -2.68
CA ARG A 223 0.02 -7.20 -2.57
C ARG A 223 0.97 -7.56 -1.44
N GLY A 224 2.28 -7.49 -1.69
CA GLY A 224 3.31 -8.03 -0.78
C GLY A 224 3.06 -7.73 0.71
N GLY A 225 3.35 -8.73 1.56
CA GLY A 225 3.05 -8.73 3.01
C GLY A 225 2.09 -9.86 3.41
N HIS A 226 1.66 -9.92 4.68
CA HIS A 226 0.74 -10.92 5.23
C HIS A 226 -0.75 -10.61 4.95
N ARG A 227 -1.08 -9.91 3.87
CA ARG A 227 -2.49 -9.61 3.54
C ARG A 227 -3.15 -10.79 2.84
N PRO A 228 -4.44 -11.05 3.11
CA PRO A 228 -5.18 -12.07 2.38
C PRO A 228 -5.28 -11.70 0.89
N PRO A 229 -5.39 -12.70 0.00
CA PRO A 229 -5.65 -12.45 -1.40
C PRO A 229 -7.02 -11.79 -1.59
N LEU A 230 -7.11 -10.88 -2.55
CA LEU A 230 -8.33 -10.14 -2.87
C LEU A 230 -8.75 -10.41 -4.31
N ALA A 231 -10.06 -10.46 -4.58
CA ALA A 231 -10.56 -10.57 -5.94
C ALA A 231 -10.28 -9.27 -6.72
N LEU A 232 -10.13 -9.37 -8.05
CA LEU A 232 -9.85 -8.20 -8.90
C LEU A 232 -10.83 -7.04 -8.69
N LYS A 233 -12.12 -7.32 -8.50
CA LYS A 233 -13.15 -6.29 -8.25
C LYS A 233 -12.81 -5.43 -7.01
N ASP A 234 -12.36 -6.07 -5.94
CA ASP A 234 -12.00 -5.41 -4.69
C ASP A 234 -10.69 -4.63 -4.85
N VAL A 235 -9.76 -5.15 -5.67
CA VAL A 235 -8.51 -4.47 -6.02
C VAL A 235 -8.75 -3.20 -6.86
N LEU A 236 -9.74 -3.23 -7.75
CA LEU A 236 -10.13 -2.08 -8.57
C LEU A 236 -10.98 -1.07 -7.80
N GLY A 237 -11.52 -1.44 -6.63
CA GLY A 237 -12.43 -0.61 -5.85
C GLY A 237 -13.88 -0.64 -6.34
N ASP A 238 -14.21 -1.60 -7.21
CA ASP A 238 -15.57 -1.83 -7.68
C ASP A 238 -16.32 -2.62 -6.59
N THR A 239 -16.88 -1.91 -5.60
CA THR A 239 -17.90 -2.49 -4.72
C THR A 239 -19.19 -2.60 -5.51
N GLY A 240 -19.40 -3.75 -6.14
CA GLY A 240 -20.69 -4.16 -6.68
C GLY A 240 -21.60 -4.71 -5.59
#